data_AF-A0A932TC04-F1
#
_entry.id   AF-A0A932TC04-F1
#
_cell.length_a   1.000
_cell.length_b   1.000
_cell.length_c   1.000
_cell.angle_alpha   90.00
_cell.angle_beta   90.00
_cell.angle_gamma   90.00
#
_symmetry.space_group_name_H-M   'P 1'
#
loop_
_entity.id
_entity.type
_entity.pdbx_description
1 polymer ?
#
loop_
_entity_poly.entity_id
_entity_poly.type
_entity_poly.pdbx_seq_one_letter_code
_entity_poly.pdbx_strand_id
1 'polypeptide(L)'
;MPTLKQKKKALANPQSAAGVTLVGWRGVTVEVPEDWSPTAVSGEGASGYVRIASPDTRVLEIKWEEARGSKADVPRALARYVKTLERAARKARQTLVWRERPKQLSAIRPQRQRPIPYAWEAGRKAYGCIWQCQECNRLVIAELVGEPGDDLSLAPAILRSIQEHGENSWTTWALYGFAVDAPSRFALEGKILRTGHQCLQFRERTRSIQADRWGLASVVLRSVDLKDWFLSQQGGRLNRYRYQFEEAEVNGHPALRLWGPERPLPGLMRALGALFSFSWPAWWIRGYVWACPQANKIFAITSTERKRDQLAEQVVGRMRCHEASGAQSC
;
A
#
# COMPACT_ATOMS: atom_id res chain seq x y z
N MET A 1 -44.29 32.95 23.96
CA MET A 1 -42.85 32.72 23.70
C MET A 1 -42.21 32.05 24.91
N PRO A 2 -41.80 30.78 24.80
CA PRO A 2 -40.73 30.23 25.63
C PRO A 2 -39.56 29.74 24.76
N THR A 3 -38.37 30.25 25.05
CA THR A 3 -37.12 29.90 24.39
C THR A 3 -36.62 28.54 24.88
N LEU A 4 -36.77 27.52 24.03
CA LEU A 4 -36.14 26.21 24.21
C LEU A 4 -34.62 26.35 24.03
N LYS A 5 -33.89 26.42 25.16
CA LYS A 5 -32.44 26.24 25.19
C LYS A 5 -32.11 24.81 24.77
N GLN A 6 -31.68 24.63 23.51
CA GLN A 6 -31.04 23.40 23.06
C GLN A 6 -29.71 23.23 23.80
N LYS A 7 -29.66 22.24 24.70
CA LYS A 7 -28.40 21.72 25.25
C LYS A 7 -27.58 21.15 24.09
N LYS A 8 -26.45 21.79 23.77
CA LYS A 8 -25.40 21.25 22.92
C LYS A 8 -24.91 19.94 23.54
N LYS A 9 -25.41 18.81 23.02
CA LYS A 9 -24.91 17.48 23.35
C LYS A 9 -23.50 17.42 22.77
N ALA A 10 -22.48 17.47 23.63
CA ALA A 10 -21.12 17.19 23.22
C ALA A 10 -21.13 15.79 22.59
N LEU A 11 -20.86 15.70 21.28
CA LEU A 11 -20.54 14.43 20.65
C LEU A 11 -19.30 13.91 21.37
N ALA A 12 -19.48 12.84 22.13
CA ALA A 12 -18.37 12.07 22.67
C ALA A 12 -17.44 11.70 21.50
N ASN A 13 -16.15 12.00 21.67
CA ASN A 13 -15.11 11.71 20.70
C ASN A 13 -14.99 10.18 20.56
N PRO A 14 -15.35 9.55 19.42
CA PRO A 14 -15.30 8.10 19.27
C PRO A 14 -13.88 7.56 19.01
N GLN A 15 -12.85 8.41 19.05
CA GLN A 15 -11.52 8.10 18.52
C GLN A 15 -10.61 7.26 19.44
N SER A 16 -11.08 6.76 20.58
CA SER A 16 -10.23 5.97 21.50
C SER A 16 -10.36 4.45 21.34
N ALA A 17 -11.06 3.94 20.32
CA ALA A 17 -11.30 2.50 20.16
C ALA A 17 -11.11 1.97 18.72
N ALA A 18 -10.60 2.76 17.78
CA ALA A 18 -10.34 2.29 16.42
C ALA A 18 -8.98 1.56 16.36
N GLY A 19 -8.96 0.36 15.78
CA GLY A 19 -7.72 -0.32 15.44
C GLY A 19 -6.85 0.51 14.48
N VAL A 20 -5.61 0.09 14.28
CA VAL A 20 -4.73 0.68 13.26
C VAL A 20 -4.68 -0.25 12.04
N THR A 21 -4.63 0.34 10.85
CA THR A 21 -4.40 -0.40 9.60
C THR A 21 -3.16 0.13 8.90
N LEU A 22 -2.43 -0.78 8.25
CA LEU A 22 -1.29 -0.44 7.41
C LEU A 22 -1.79 0.04 6.04
N VAL A 23 -1.30 1.19 5.60
CA VAL A 23 -1.39 1.64 4.20
C VAL A 23 0.01 1.77 3.64
N GLY A 24 0.22 1.30 2.41
CA GLY A 24 1.53 1.18 1.80
C GLY A 24 1.48 1.33 0.29
N TRP A 25 2.32 2.21 -0.24
CA TRP A 25 2.52 2.36 -1.68
C TRP A 25 4.01 2.43 -1.99
N ARG A 26 4.53 1.44 -2.72
CA ARG A 26 5.94 1.36 -3.13
C ARG A 26 6.93 1.38 -1.97
N GLY A 27 6.59 0.67 -0.90
CA GLY A 27 7.41 0.58 0.30
C GLY A 27 7.35 1.81 1.19
N VAL A 28 6.67 2.89 0.77
CA VAL A 28 6.29 3.95 1.71
C VAL A 28 5.05 3.47 2.45
N THR A 29 5.17 3.17 3.73
CA THR A 29 4.10 2.66 4.58
C THR A 29 3.78 3.61 5.71
N VAL A 30 2.55 3.54 6.23
CA VAL A 30 2.07 4.34 7.34
C VAL A 30 0.95 3.59 8.06
N GLU A 31 0.88 3.74 9.38
CA GLU A 31 -0.23 3.27 10.19
C GLU A 31 -1.24 4.40 10.36
N VAL A 32 -2.50 4.11 10.07
CA VAL A 32 -3.62 5.05 10.19
C VAL A 32 -4.78 4.36 10.93
N PRO A 33 -5.74 5.11 11.49
CA PRO A 33 -6.94 4.50 12.06
C PRO A 33 -7.67 3.64 11.02
N GLU A 34 -8.25 2.52 11.44
CA GLU A 34 -8.85 1.49 10.57
C GLU A 34 -9.99 2.01 9.68
N ASP A 35 -10.70 3.04 10.13
CA ASP A 35 -11.76 3.70 9.39
C ASP A 35 -11.26 4.63 8.26
N TRP A 36 -9.94 4.82 8.15
CA TRP A 36 -9.33 5.64 7.09
C TRP A 36 -9.07 4.80 5.85
N SER A 37 -9.31 5.40 4.69
CA SER A 37 -9.20 4.70 3.40
C SER A 37 -8.33 5.48 2.42
N PRO A 38 -7.46 4.78 1.65
CA PRO A 38 -6.76 5.40 0.52
C PRO A 38 -7.77 5.94 -0.49
N THR A 39 -7.61 7.19 -0.93
CA THR A 39 -8.47 7.81 -1.95
C THR A 39 -7.72 8.14 -3.23
N ALA A 40 -6.39 8.22 -3.19
CA ALA A 40 -5.56 8.39 -4.37
C ALA A 40 -4.18 7.76 -4.17
N VAL A 41 -3.67 7.10 -5.21
CA VAL A 41 -2.29 6.63 -5.30
C VAL A 41 -1.73 6.94 -6.69
N SER A 42 -0.49 7.40 -6.78
CA SER A 42 0.17 7.63 -8.07
C SER A 42 1.69 7.52 -7.98
N GLY A 43 2.35 7.60 -9.14
CA GLY A 43 3.80 7.52 -9.30
C GLY A 43 4.32 6.07 -9.36
N GLU A 44 4.72 5.66 -10.56
CA GLU A 44 5.22 4.31 -10.87
C GLU A 44 6.75 4.30 -11.15
N GLY A 45 7.47 5.38 -10.80
CA GLY A 45 8.90 5.57 -11.12
C GLY A 45 9.72 6.25 -10.01
N ALA A 46 10.48 7.30 -10.28
CA ALA A 46 11.29 7.96 -9.24
C ALA A 46 10.46 8.75 -8.20
N SER A 47 9.14 8.86 -8.35
CA SER A 47 8.26 9.58 -7.43
C SER A 47 7.00 8.79 -7.11
N GLY A 48 6.31 9.20 -6.04
CA GLY A 48 5.04 8.62 -5.64
C GLY A 48 4.21 9.54 -4.75
N TYR A 49 2.93 9.21 -4.65
CA TYR A 49 1.94 9.91 -3.86
C TYR A 49 0.92 8.94 -3.32
N VAL A 50 0.57 9.10 -2.05
CA VAL A 50 -0.62 8.47 -1.45
C VAL A 50 -1.43 9.54 -0.70
N ARG A 51 -2.75 9.46 -0.87
CA ARG A 51 -3.75 10.23 -0.15
C ARG A 51 -4.65 9.27 0.60
N ILE A 52 -4.81 9.49 1.89
CA ILE A 52 -5.67 8.69 2.77
C ILE A 52 -6.66 9.64 3.43
N ALA A 53 -7.95 9.39 3.24
CA ALA A 53 -8.99 10.19 3.86
C ALA A 53 -9.58 9.47 5.06
N SER A 54 -9.85 10.23 6.10
CA SER A 54 -10.72 9.82 7.20
C SER A 54 -12.20 9.84 6.75
N PRO A 55 -13.12 9.26 7.54
CA PRO A 55 -14.55 9.45 7.32
C PRO A 55 -15.05 10.88 7.53
N ASP A 56 -14.27 11.73 8.21
CA ASP A 56 -14.55 13.16 8.35
C ASP A 56 -13.76 13.99 7.31
N THR A 57 -13.26 15.15 7.70
CA THR A 57 -12.61 16.12 6.81
C THR A 57 -11.08 16.01 6.81
N ARG A 58 -10.50 15.14 7.65
CA ARG A 58 -9.05 14.94 7.73
C ARG A 58 -8.53 14.09 6.58
N VAL A 59 -7.34 14.45 6.10
CA VAL A 59 -6.64 13.77 5.01
C VAL A 59 -5.16 13.71 5.33
N LEU A 60 -4.56 12.52 5.26
CA LEU A 60 -3.12 12.35 5.21
C LEU A 60 -2.64 12.37 3.75
N GLU A 61 -1.67 13.23 3.46
CA GLU A 61 -0.96 13.24 2.18
C GLU A 61 0.50 12.89 2.39
N ILE A 62 1.02 11.95 1.60
CA ILE A 62 2.44 11.60 1.57
C ILE A 62 2.91 11.65 0.13
N LYS A 63 3.92 12.47 -0.13
CA LYS A 63 4.56 12.66 -1.44
C LYS A 63 6.03 12.36 -1.30
N TRP A 64 6.61 11.66 -2.27
CA TRP A 64 8.05 11.43 -2.31
C TRP A 64 8.61 11.49 -3.71
N GLU A 65 9.88 11.83 -3.78
CA GLU A 65 10.71 11.76 -4.98
C GLU A 65 12.11 11.26 -4.61
N GLU A 66 12.70 10.44 -5.47
CA GLU A 66 14.10 10.05 -5.37
C GLU A 66 14.96 11.27 -5.66
N ALA A 67 15.81 11.64 -4.71
CA ALA A 67 16.70 12.78 -4.86
C ALA A 67 17.74 12.50 -5.95
N ARG A 68 18.01 13.51 -6.80
CA ARG A 68 19.15 13.46 -7.72
C ARG A 68 20.44 13.69 -6.92
N GLY A 69 21.32 12.68 -6.88
CA GLY A 69 22.56 12.73 -6.09
C GLY A 69 22.37 12.26 -4.63
N SER A 70 23.44 12.25 -3.85
CA SER A 70 23.46 11.60 -2.52
C SER A 70 22.77 12.36 -1.39
N LYS A 71 22.56 13.68 -1.53
CA LYS A 71 21.90 14.52 -0.50
C LYS A 71 20.99 15.56 -1.14
N ALA A 72 19.70 15.47 -0.82
CA ALA A 72 18.74 16.52 -1.09
C ALA A 72 18.97 17.68 -0.11
N ASP A 73 18.92 18.90 -0.63
CA ASP A 73 18.83 20.10 0.21
C ASP A 73 17.39 20.20 0.75
N VAL A 74 17.15 19.55 1.89
CA VAL A 74 15.84 19.48 2.56
C VAL A 74 15.30 20.89 2.90
N PRO A 75 16.09 21.82 3.48
CA PRO A 75 15.65 23.21 3.67
C PRO A 75 15.21 23.89 2.37
N ARG A 76 15.96 23.73 1.28
CA ARG A 76 15.59 24.32 -0.01
C ARG A 76 14.34 23.67 -0.60
N ALA A 77 14.15 22.37 -0.41
CA ALA A 77 12.92 21.70 -0.81
C ALA A 77 11.70 22.21 -0.01
N LEU A 78 11.86 22.41 1.31
CA LEU A 78 10.84 23.03 2.14
C LEU A 78 10.49 24.43 1.64
N ALA A 79 11.48 25.27 1.35
CA ALA A 79 11.25 26.61 0.82
C ALA A 79 10.49 26.61 -0.51
N ARG A 80 10.74 25.63 -1.40
CA ARG A 80 9.95 25.45 -2.63
C ARG A 80 8.50 25.06 -2.34
N TYR A 81 8.31 24.19 -1.35
CA TYR A 81 6.98 23.78 -0.90
C TYR A 81 6.18 24.96 -0.33
N VAL A 82 6.79 25.74 0.58
CA VAL A 82 6.19 26.97 1.15
C VAL A 82 5.77 27.95 0.06
N LYS A 83 6.62 28.21 -0.93
CA LYS A 83 6.28 29.06 -2.08
C LYS A 83 5.06 28.57 -2.87
N THR A 84 4.85 27.25 -2.92
CA THR A 84 3.67 26.66 -3.57
C THR A 84 2.41 26.94 -2.76
N LEU A 85 2.47 26.81 -1.43
CA LEU A 85 1.39 27.16 -0.51
C LEU A 85 1.05 28.65 -0.55
N GLU A 86 2.05 29.53 -0.53
CA GLU A 86 1.86 30.99 -0.63
C GLU A 86 1.11 31.38 -1.91
N ARG A 87 1.49 30.77 -3.05
CA ARG A 87 0.82 30.99 -4.34
C ARG A 87 -0.63 30.51 -4.31
N ALA A 88 -0.89 29.35 -3.70
CA ALA A 88 -2.23 28.80 -3.58
C ALA A 88 -3.12 29.67 -2.67
N ALA A 89 -2.62 30.08 -1.51
CA ALA A 89 -3.31 30.98 -0.59
C ALA A 89 -3.63 32.33 -1.25
N ARG A 90 -2.66 32.93 -1.97
CA ARG A 90 -2.88 34.18 -2.72
C ARG A 90 -3.97 34.03 -3.78
N LYS A 91 -3.97 32.92 -4.54
CA LYS A 91 -5.01 32.64 -5.54
C LYS A 91 -6.40 32.49 -4.90
N ALA A 92 -6.46 31.90 -3.71
CA ALA A 92 -7.68 31.75 -2.93
C ALA A 92 -8.06 32.99 -2.09
N ARG A 93 -7.27 34.08 -2.15
CA ARG A 93 -7.42 35.28 -1.30
C ARG A 93 -7.43 34.97 0.20
N GLN A 94 -6.58 34.05 0.63
CA GLN A 94 -6.41 33.63 2.02
C GLN A 94 -5.03 34.05 2.54
N THR A 95 -4.96 34.33 3.85
CA THR A 95 -3.69 34.55 4.54
C THR A 95 -3.07 33.22 4.93
N LEU A 96 -1.80 33.00 4.58
CA LEU A 96 -1.05 31.84 5.02
C LEU A 96 -0.31 32.18 6.32
N VAL A 97 -0.61 31.43 7.39
CA VAL A 97 0.17 31.41 8.63
C VAL A 97 1.11 30.21 8.56
N TRP A 98 2.42 30.44 8.58
CA TRP A 98 3.44 29.39 8.52
C TRP A 98 4.23 29.32 9.82
N ARG A 99 4.53 28.10 10.29
CA ARG A 99 5.37 27.86 11.47
C ARG A 99 6.32 26.70 11.21
N GLU A 100 7.61 26.97 11.28
CA GLU A 100 8.62 25.90 11.32
C GLU A 100 8.78 25.39 12.75
N ARG A 101 8.98 24.08 12.87
CA ARG A 101 9.25 23.38 14.13
C ARG A 101 8.24 23.69 15.25
N PRO A 102 6.94 23.51 15.02
CA PRO A 102 5.93 23.66 16.06
C PRO A 102 6.20 22.67 17.21
N LYS A 103 5.97 23.10 18.46
CA LYS A 103 6.25 22.31 19.68
C LYS A 103 5.54 20.95 19.65
N GLN A 104 4.34 20.89 19.09
CA GLN A 104 3.50 19.70 18.93
C GLN A 104 4.18 18.59 18.11
N LEU A 105 5.12 18.97 17.23
CA LEU A 105 5.81 18.05 16.31
C LEU A 105 7.29 17.87 16.68
N SER A 106 7.73 18.37 17.83
CA SER A 106 9.15 18.37 18.24
C SER A 106 9.76 16.96 18.34
N ALA A 107 8.96 15.97 18.76
CA ALA A 107 9.34 14.58 18.96
C ALA A 107 9.15 13.68 17.73
N ILE A 108 8.89 14.23 16.55
CA ILE A 108 8.72 13.45 15.31
C ILE A 108 10.09 13.08 14.75
N ARG A 109 10.35 11.78 14.60
CA ARG A 109 11.58 11.21 14.05
C ARG A 109 11.23 9.95 13.23
N PRO A 110 10.62 10.09 12.03
CA PRO A 110 10.32 8.95 11.16
C PRO A 110 11.62 8.21 10.88
N GLN A 111 11.66 6.90 11.15
CA GLN A 111 12.84 6.06 10.93
C GLN A 111 14.17 6.66 11.47
N ARG A 112 14.14 7.32 12.63
CA ARG A 112 15.32 7.99 13.25
C ARG A 112 15.98 9.06 12.37
N GLN A 113 15.29 9.54 11.33
CA GLN A 113 15.75 10.62 10.46
C GLN A 113 15.65 11.99 11.17
N ARG A 114 16.21 13.02 10.54
CA ARG A 114 16.15 14.42 10.99
C ARG A 114 15.13 15.22 10.16
N PRO A 115 13.83 15.12 10.45
CA PRO A 115 12.82 15.88 9.73
C PRO A 115 12.86 17.37 10.10
N ILE A 116 12.36 18.19 9.19
CA ILE A 116 11.94 19.56 9.47
C ILE A 116 10.41 19.54 9.61
N PRO A 117 9.87 19.49 10.83
CA PRO A 117 8.43 19.60 11.05
C PRO A 117 7.95 21.02 10.79
N TYR A 118 6.72 21.17 10.34
CA TYR A 118 6.07 22.44 10.08
C TYR A 118 4.57 22.37 10.37
N ALA A 119 3.96 23.54 10.55
CA ALA A 119 2.53 23.72 10.58
C ALA A 119 2.15 24.90 9.69
N TRP A 120 0.99 24.80 9.05
CA TRP A 120 0.43 25.92 8.31
C TRP A 120 -1.08 26.02 8.47
N GLU A 121 -1.59 27.23 8.33
CA GLU A 121 -3.02 27.55 8.38
C GLU A 121 -3.37 28.57 7.30
N ALA A 122 -4.44 28.30 6.57
CA ALA A 122 -5.09 29.17 5.59
C ALA A 122 -6.59 28.83 5.61
N GLY A 123 -7.22 28.50 4.47
CA GLY A 123 -8.57 27.92 4.46
C GLY A 123 -8.66 26.52 5.08
N ARG A 124 -7.52 25.86 5.28
CA ARG A 124 -7.33 24.58 5.97
C ARG A 124 -6.15 24.71 6.91
N LYS A 125 -5.92 23.72 7.77
CA LYS A 125 -4.70 23.64 8.58
C LYS A 125 -4.03 22.29 8.41
N ALA A 126 -2.71 22.27 8.58
CA ALA A 126 -1.96 21.03 8.52
C ALA A 126 -0.80 20.98 9.49
N TYR A 127 -0.49 19.75 9.93
CA TYR A 127 0.74 19.37 10.60
C TYR A 127 1.51 18.41 9.72
N GLY A 128 2.76 18.77 9.40
CA GLY A 128 3.56 17.97 8.48
C GLY A 128 5.04 17.99 8.80
N CYS A 129 5.78 17.20 8.05
CA CYS A 129 7.22 17.18 8.07
C CYS A 129 7.80 16.87 6.69
N ILE A 130 9.03 17.32 6.47
CA ILE A 130 9.84 16.99 5.30
C ILE A 130 11.16 16.40 5.76
N TRP A 131 11.64 15.37 5.08
CA TRP A 131 12.93 14.76 5.36
C TRP A 131 13.46 13.99 4.16
N GLN A 132 14.72 13.59 4.23
CA GLN A 132 15.33 12.70 3.25
C GLN A 132 15.73 11.41 3.95
N CYS A 133 15.26 10.27 3.43
CA CYS A 133 15.71 8.97 3.87
C CYS A 133 17.15 8.73 3.39
N GLN A 134 18.05 8.35 4.30
CA GLN A 134 19.46 8.10 3.94
C GLN A 134 19.69 6.76 3.23
N GLU A 135 18.74 5.84 3.30
CA GLU A 135 18.86 4.49 2.73
C GLU A 135 18.38 4.44 1.29
N CYS A 136 17.13 4.85 1.06
CA CYS A 136 16.53 4.86 -0.28
C CYS A 136 16.64 6.20 -1.01
N ASN A 137 17.27 7.20 -0.39
CA ASN A 137 17.52 8.53 -0.96
C ASN A 137 16.25 9.30 -1.38
N ARG A 138 15.08 8.93 -0.84
CA ARG A 138 13.80 9.61 -1.10
C ARG A 138 13.69 10.87 -0.25
N LEU A 139 13.35 11.98 -0.88
CA LEU A 139 12.83 13.18 -0.23
C LEU A 139 11.33 12.98 -0.03
N VAL A 140 10.88 13.01 1.22
CA VAL A 140 9.48 12.78 1.60
C VAL A 140 8.89 14.04 2.21
N ILE A 141 7.68 14.40 1.77
CA ILE A 141 6.82 15.38 2.40
C ILE A 141 5.55 14.65 2.84
N ALA A 142 5.28 14.65 4.14
CA ALA A 142 4.06 14.09 4.70
C ALA A 142 3.33 15.13 5.54
N GLU A 143 2.02 15.24 5.38
CA GLU A 143 1.20 16.16 6.17
C GLU A 143 -0.19 15.59 6.43
N LEU A 144 -0.66 15.78 7.66
CA LEU A 144 -2.05 15.61 8.01
C LEU A 144 -2.76 16.96 7.89
N VAL A 145 -3.77 17.03 7.02
CA VAL A 145 -4.53 18.23 6.69
C VAL A 145 -5.97 18.08 7.16
N GLY A 146 -6.55 19.13 7.72
CA GLY A 146 -7.96 19.19 8.10
C GLY A 146 -8.54 20.60 7.93
N GLU A 147 -9.83 20.74 8.17
CA GLU A 147 -10.49 22.03 8.29
C GLU A 147 -9.99 22.79 9.54
N PRO A 148 -10.14 24.12 9.62
CA PRO A 148 -9.67 24.91 10.76
C PRO A 148 -10.17 24.40 12.12
N GLY A 149 -11.37 23.80 12.17
CA GLY A 149 -11.97 23.21 13.37
C GLY A 149 -11.49 21.80 13.73
N ASP A 150 -10.79 21.09 12.85
CA ASP A 150 -10.46 19.68 13.06
C ASP A 150 -9.39 19.47 14.12
N ASP A 151 -9.52 18.44 14.95
CA ASP A 151 -8.40 18.03 15.82
C ASP A 151 -7.31 17.32 15.01
N LEU A 152 -6.06 17.81 15.05
CA LEU A 152 -4.91 17.19 14.39
C LEU A 152 -3.94 16.55 15.40
N SER A 153 -4.40 16.28 16.63
CA SER A 153 -3.61 15.67 17.71
C SER A 153 -3.00 14.31 17.36
N LEU A 154 -3.60 13.57 16.42
CA LEU A 154 -3.08 12.29 15.91
C LEU A 154 -1.88 12.43 14.94
N ALA A 155 -1.60 13.63 14.43
CA ALA A 155 -0.53 13.84 13.43
C ALA A 155 0.85 13.31 13.88
N PRO A 156 1.32 13.54 15.14
CA PRO A 156 2.63 13.04 15.57
C PRO A 156 2.73 11.52 15.54
N ALA A 157 1.65 10.81 15.91
CA ALA A 157 1.63 9.35 15.90
C ALA A 157 1.68 8.81 14.46
N ILE A 158 0.79 9.32 13.59
CA ILE A 158 0.75 8.93 12.17
C ILE A 158 2.09 9.24 11.49
N LEU A 159 2.58 10.48 11.58
CA LEU A 159 3.81 10.88 10.91
C LEU A 159 5.04 10.11 11.41
N ARG A 160 5.06 9.68 12.68
CA ARG A 160 6.13 8.85 13.24
C ARG A 160 6.09 7.41 12.72
N SER A 161 4.91 6.89 12.40
CA SER A 161 4.74 5.53 11.87
C SER A 161 5.20 5.37 10.42
N ILE A 162 5.48 6.48 9.71
CA ILE A 162 5.88 6.44 8.31
C ILE A 162 7.22 5.73 8.16
N GLN A 163 7.27 4.77 7.24
CA GLN A 163 8.48 4.11 6.76
C GLN A 163 8.62 4.35 5.27
N GLU A 164 9.81 4.61 4.74
CA GLU A 164 9.98 5.04 3.34
C GLU A 164 10.42 3.93 2.40
N HIS A 165 10.81 2.78 2.93
CA HIS A 165 11.31 1.62 2.21
C HIS A 165 10.98 0.35 2.99
N GLY A 166 10.87 -0.78 2.27
CA GLY A 166 10.72 -2.07 2.90
C GLY A 166 12.06 -2.69 3.27
N GLU A 167 12.02 -3.74 4.07
CA GLU A 167 13.20 -4.45 4.55
C GLU A 167 13.71 -5.47 3.52
N ASN A 168 15.01 -5.80 3.59
CA ASN A 168 15.60 -6.96 2.91
C ASN A 168 15.35 -7.05 1.39
N SER A 169 15.34 -5.93 0.67
CA SER A 169 15.03 -5.87 -0.77
C SER A 169 13.60 -6.28 -1.14
N TRP A 170 12.65 -6.07 -0.23
CA TRP A 170 11.22 -6.17 -0.48
C TRP A 170 10.55 -4.81 -0.44
N THR A 171 9.45 -4.70 -1.18
CA THR A 171 8.64 -3.50 -1.28
C THR A 171 7.22 -3.87 -0.89
N THR A 172 6.72 -3.24 0.18
CA THR A 172 5.36 -3.45 0.68
C THR A 172 4.35 -2.62 -0.10
N TRP A 173 3.22 -3.26 -0.40
CA TRP A 173 2.04 -2.68 -1.02
C TRP A 173 0.84 -3.03 -0.16
N ALA A 174 0.20 -2.02 0.42
CA ALA A 174 -0.92 -2.21 1.34
C ALA A 174 -2.04 -1.21 1.05
N LEU A 175 -3.16 -1.68 0.47
CA LEU A 175 -4.32 -0.85 0.17
C LEU A 175 -5.61 -1.62 0.46
N TYR A 176 -6.60 -0.95 1.04
CA TYR A 176 -7.95 -1.52 1.25
C TYR A 176 -7.96 -2.86 2.01
N GLY A 177 -7.11 -2.99 3.03
CA GLY A 177 -6.96 -4.23 3.81
C GLY A 177 -6.39 -5.40 3.01
N PHE A 178 -5.65 -5.11 1.94
CA PHE A 178 -4.84 -6.07 1.17
C PHE A 178 -3.37 -5.64 1.24
N ALA A 179 -2.55 -6.42 1.93
CA ALA A 179 -1.12 -6.20 2.07
C ALA A 179 -0.33 -7.34 1.40
N VAL A 180 0.63 -6.98 0.55
CA VAL A 180 1.51 -7.90 -0.15
C VAL A 180 2.90 -7.29 -0.31
N ASP A 181 3.92 -8.11 -0.11
CA ASP A 181 5.30 -7.75 -0.40
C ASP A 181 5.72 -8.31 -1.75
N ALA A 182 6.35 -7.48 -2.57
CA ALA A 182 7.00 -7.90 -3.82
C ALA A 182 8.50 -7.59 -3.74
N PRO A 183 9.39 -8.40 -4.34
CA PRO A 183 10.81 -8.06 -4.35
C PRO A 183 11.04 -6.71 -5.05
N SER A 184 11.92 -5.87 -4.52
CA SER A 184 12.08 -4.46 -4.97
C SER A 184 12.50 -4.29 -6.43
N ARG A 185 13.02 -5.34 -7.07
CA ARG A 185 13.37 -5.38 -8.49
C ARG A 185 12.16 -5.54 -9.42
N PHE A 186 11.00 -5.89 -8.89
CA PHE A 186 9.77 -6.01 -9.67
C PHE A 186 9.07 -4.66 -9.75
N ALA A 187 8.81 -4.20 -10.97
CA ALA A 187 8.01 -3.00 -11.21
C ALA A 187 6.52 -3.36 -11.21
N LEU A 188 5.67 -2.47 -10.69
CA LEU A 188 4.22 -2.57 -10.86
C LEU A 188 3.87 -2.21 -12.31
N GLU A 189 3.26 -3.13 -13.04
CA GLU A 189 2.82 -2.91 -14.43
C GLU A 189 1.32 -2.70 -14.56
N GLY A 190 0.54 -3.21 -13.60
CA GLY A 190 -0.91 -3.18 -13.66
C GLY A 190 -1.53 -3.23 -12.28
N LYS A 191 -2.68 -2.58 -12.14
CA LYS A 191 -3.47 -2.62 -10.92
C LYS A 191 -4.96 -2.53 -11.21
N ILE A 192 -5.75 -3.24 -10.39
CA ILE A 192 -7.19 -3.08 -10.29
C ILE A 192 -7.46 -2.75 -8.83
N LEU A 193 -8.06 -1.58 -8.56
CA LEU A 193 -8.39 -1.12 -7.22
C LEU A 193 -9.88 -0.76 -7.18
N ARG A 194 -10.73 -1.78 -7.15
CA ARG A 194 -12.20 -1.62 -7.13
C ARG A 194 -12.76 -2.15 -5.82
N THR A 195 -13.96 -1.72 -5.43
CA THR A 195 -14.66 -2.31 -4.28
C THR A 195 -14.79 -3.81 -4.47
N GLY A 196 -14.34 -4.58 -3.48
CA GLY A 196 -14.43 -6.05 -3.52
C GLY A 196 -13.39 -6.77 -4.38
N HIS A 197 -12.57 -6.10 -5.19
CA HIS A 197 -11.45 -6.73 -5.92
C HIS A 197 -10.23 -5.80 -6.01
N GLN A 198 -9.12 -6.27 -5.46
CA GLN A 198 -7.81 -5.67 -5.62
C GLN A 198 -6.91 -6.64 -6.39
N CYS A 199 -6.20 -6.15 -7.39
CA CYS A 199 -5.21 -6.90 -8.15
C CYS A 199 -3.98 -6.02 -8.32
N LEU A 200 -2.79 -6.54 -7.99
CA LEU A 200 -1.51 -5.91 -8.25
C LEU A 200 -0.68 -6.84 -9.12
N GLN A 201 -0.20 -6.34 -10.25
CA GLN A 201 0.61 -7.08 -11.22
C GLN A 201 2.01 -6.48 -11.29
N PHE A 202 2.99 -7.33 -11.04
CA PHE A 202 4.38 -6.98 -11.00
C PHE A 202 5.18 -7.76 -12.05
N ARG A 203 6.19 -7.13 -12.66
CA ARG A 203 7.09 -7.79 -13.60
C ARG A 203 8.55 -7.43 -13.36
N GLU A 204 9.40 -8.41 -13.62
CA GLU A 204 10.83 -8.27 -13.76
C GLU A 204 11.31 -9.14 -14.94
N ARG A 205 11.62 -8.50 -16.07
CA ARG A 205 12.00 -9.19 -17.33
C ARG A 205 10.93 -10.23 -17.74
N THR A 206 11.27 -11.51 -17.67
CA THR A 206 10.37 -12.63 -18.02
C THR A 206 9.56 -13.13 -16.84
N ARG A 207 9.89 -12.72 -15.60
CA ARG A 207 9.19 -13.14 -14.38
C ARG A 207 8.06 -12.17 -14.06
N SER A 208 6.97 -12.68 -13.51
CA SER A 208 5.85 -11.84 -13.06
C SER A 208 5.23 -12.39 -11.78
N ILE A 209 4.58 -11.51 -11.03
CA ILE A 209 3.77 -11.82 -9.86
C ILE A 209 2.44 -11.13 -10.05
N GLN A 210 1.35 -11.83 -9.79
CA GLN A 210 0.02 -11.25 -9.68
C GLN A 210 -0.54 -11.63 -8.33
N ALA A 211 -0.94 -10.61 -7.59
CA ALA A 211 -1.49 -10.71 -6.26
C ALA A 211 -2.92 -10.17 -6.27
N ASP A 212 -3.88 -11.05 -6.01
CA ASP A 212 -5.30 -10.74 -6.01
C ASP A 212 -5.90 -10.91 -4.62
N ARG A 213 -6.86 -10.04 -4.31
CA ARG A 213 -7.76 -10.16 -3.17
C ARG A 213 -9.18 -9.86 -3.61
N TRP A 214 -10.10 -10.76 -3.27
CA TRP A 214 -11.54 -10.60 -3.46
C TRP A 214 -12.24 -10.55 -2.11
N GLY A 215 -13.29 -9.74 -2.00
CA GLY A 215 -14.18 -9.70 -0.84
C GLY A 215 -15.36 -10.67 -0.97
N LEU A 216 -16.15 -10.78 0.10
CA LEU A 216 -17.39 -11.55 0.15
C LEU A 216 -17.20 -13.05 -0.14
N ALA A 217 -16.12 -13.64 0.39
CA ALA A 217 -15.79 -15.05 0.21
C ALA A 217 -16.94 -15.98 0.59
N SER A 218 -17.62 -15.72 1.72
CA SER A 218 -18.73 -16.54 2.22
C SER A 218 -19.97 -16.53 1.31
N VAL A 219 -20.13 -15.50 0.48
CA VAL A 219 -21.22 -15.42 -0.50
C VAL A 219 -20.83 -16.21 -1.75
N VAL A 220 -19.62 -15.98 -2.24
CA VAL A 220 -19.09 -16.59 -3.45
C VAL A 220 -18.96 -18.11 -3.30
N LEU A 221 -18.37 -18.56 -2.20
CA LEU A 221 -18.04 -19.97 -1.95
C LEU A 221 -19.21 -20.79 -1.41
N ARG A 222 -20.41 -20.20 -1.33
CA ARG A 222 -21.62 -20.93 -0.94
C ARG A 222 -22.08 -21.91 -2.02
N SER A 223 -21.85 -21.58 -3.28
CA SER A 223 -22.39 -22.29 -4.44
C SER A 223 -21.33 -22.82 -5.40
N VAL A 224 -20.06 -22.52 -5.17
CA VAL A 224 -18.95 -22.92 -6.04
C VAL A 224 -17.72 -23.23 -5.19
N ASP A 225 -17.03 -24.32 -5.51
CA ASP A 225 -15.78 -24.67 -4.86
C ASP A 225 -14.67 -23.67 -5.20
N LEU A 226 -13.74 -23.46 -4.25
CA LEU A 226 -12.66 -22.49 -4.40
C LEU A 226 -11.85 -22.67 -5.68
N LYS A 227 -11.58 -23.93 -6.04
CA LYS A 227 -10.83 -24.30 -7.26
C LYS A 227 -11.55 -23.81 -8.52
N ASP A 228 -12.82 -24.18 -8.68
CA ASP A 228 -13.60 -23.88 -9.87
C ASP A 228 -13.87 -22.38 -9.97
N TRP A 229 -14.14 -21.74 -8.84
CA TRP A 229 -14.24 -20.29 -8.78
C TRP A 229 -12.93 -19.63 -9.23
N PHE A 230 -11.78 -20.04 -8.70
CA PHE A 230 -10.48 -19.48 -9.09
C PHE A 230 -10.19 -19.66 -10.58
N LEU A 231 -10.51 -20.83 -11.14
CA LEU A 231 -10.38 -21.11 -12.57
C LEU A 231 -11.31 -20.21 -13.41
N SER A 232 -12.52 -19.91 -12.94
CA SER A 232 -13.41 -18.96 -13.63
C SER A 232 -12.83 -17.54 -13.71
N GLN A 233 -12.09 -17.12 -12.68
CA GLN A 233 -11.48 -15.79 -12.62
C GLN A 233 -10.17 -15.70 -13.44
N GLN A 234 -9.41 -16.79 -13.51
CA GLN A 234 -8.05 -16.80 -14.06
C GLN A 234 -7.88 -17.65 -15.32
N GLY A 235 -8.95 -18.29 -15.82
CA GLY A 235 -8.90 -19.31 -16.87
C GLY A 235 -8.19 -18.84 -18.14
N GLY A 236 -8.49 -17.62 -18.62
CA GLY A 236 -7.83 -17.05 -19.80
C GLY A 236 -6.30 -16.97 -19.66
N ARG A 237 -5.80 -16.69 -18.45
CA ARG A 237 -4.36 -16.66 -18.16
C ARG A 237 -3.78 -18.06 -17.99
N LEU A 238 -4.48 -18.94 -17.29
CA LEU A 238 -4.02 -20.29 -16.96
C LEU A 238 -4.03 -21.24 -18.17
N ASN A 239 -4.85 -20.97 -19.19
CA ASN A 239 -4.97 -21.78 -20.41
C ASN A 239 -3.65 -22.02 -21.15
N ARG A 240 -2.66 -21.12 -20.99
CA ARG A 240 -1.32 -21.29 -21.58
C ARG A 240 -0.44 -22.30 -20.85
N TYR A 241 -0.83 -22.81 -19.68
CA TYR A 241 -0.01 -23.72 -18.87
C TYR A 241 -0.60 -25.13 -18.83
N ARG A 242 0.26 -26.14 -18.62
CA ARG A 242 -0.14 -27.45 -18.12
C ARG A 242 0.12 -27.41 -16.62
N TYR A 243 -0.93 -27.50 -15.82
CA TYR A 243 -0.81 -27.29 -14.38
C TYR A 243 -1.57 -28.35 -13.60
N GLN A 244 -1.15 -28.52 -12.35
CA GLN A 244 -1.78 -29.38 -11.37
C GLN A 244 -2.08 -28.56 -10.12
N PHE A 245 -3.08 -29.02 -9.37
CA PHE A 245 -3.38 -28.51 -8.05
C PHE A 245 -2.99 -29.54 -7.00
N GLU A 246 -2.51 -29.06 -5.88
CA GLU A 246 -2.20 -29.82 -4.68
C GLU A 246 -2.83 -29.10 -3.48
N GLU A 247 -3.29 -29.85 -2.50
CA GLU A 247 -3.72 -29.28 -1.22
C GLU A 247 -2.52 -28.68 -0.49
N ALA A 248 -2.73 -27.53 0.14
CA ALA A 248 -1.72 -26.82 0.90
C ALA A 248 -2.37 -26.09 2.07
N GLU A 249 -1.54 -25.46 2.90
CA GLU A 249 -1.99 -24.59 3.98
C GLU A 249 -1.30 -23.22 3.84
N VAL A 250 -2.07 -22.15 4.03
CA VAL A 250 -1.55 -20.78 4.06
C VAL A 250 -2.16 -20.06 5.25
N ASN A 251 -1.32 -19.57 6.17
CA ASN A 251 -1.75 -18.85 7.37
C ASN A 251 -2.80 -19.61 8.21
N GLY A 252 -2.69 -20.94 8.31
CA GLY A 252 -3.65 -21.78 9.03
C GLY A 252 -4.94 -22.08 8.26
N HIS A 253 -5.05 -21.66 6.99
CA HIS A 253 -6.23 -21.92 6.15
C HIS A 253 -5.95 -22.96 5.08
N PRO A 254 -6.92 -23.84 4.77
CA PRO A 254 -6.87 -24.69 3.59
C PRO A 254 -6.65 -23.85 2.32
N ALA A 255 -5.68 -24.26 1.53
CA ALA A 255 -5.26 -23.59 0.33
C ALA A 255 -5.10 -24.61 -0.81
N LEU A 256 -5.14 -24.09 -2.04
CA LEU A 256 -4.77 -24.85 -3.22
C LEU A 256 -3.48 -24.28 -3.78
N ARG A 257 -2.46 -25.13 -3.89
CA ARG A 257 -1.21 -24.81 -4.57
C ARG A 257 -1.34 -25.21 -6.04
N LEU A 258 -1.06 -24.25 -6.92
CA LEU A 258 -1.00 -24.42 -8.37
C LEU A 258 0.46 -24.51 -8.80
N TRP A 259 0.80 -25.46 -9.67
CA TRP A 259 2.11 -25.46 -10.32
C TRP A 259 2.12 -26.15 -11.68
N GLY A 260 3.00 -25.72 -12.58
CA GLY A 260 3.29 -26.47 -13.80
C GLY A 260 3.98 -25.66 -14.91
N PRO A 261 4.44 -26.34 -15.98
CA PRO A 261 5.10 -25.69 -17.10
C PRO A 261 4.11 -25.01 -18.06
N GLU A 262 4.59 -23.99 -18.79
CA GLU A 262 3.91 -23.43 -19.95
C GLU A 262 3.73 -24.52 -21.01
N ARG A 263 2.58 -24.53 -21.69
CA ARG A 263 2.34 -25.41 -22.84
C ARG A 263 3.36 -25.04 -23.93
N PRO A 264 3.97 -26.02 -24.61
CA PRO A 264 4.77 -25.72 -25.77
C PRO A 264 3.89 -24.98 -26.79
N LEU A 265 4.23 -23.73 -27.11
CA LEU A 265 3.66 -23.04 -28.25
C LEU A 265 4.09 -23.79 -29.52
N PRO A 266 3.20 -23.99 -30.51
CA PRO A 266 3.61 -24.48 -31.82
C PRO A 266 4.41 -23.36 -32.50
N GLY A 267 5.73 -23.36 -32.36
CA GLY A 267 6.58 -22.37 -33.01
C GLY A 267 7.97 -22.25 -32.42
N LEU A 268 8.96 -22.67 -33.22
CA LEU A 268 10.42 -22.57 -33.06
C LEU A 268 10.96 -21.18 -32.61
N MET A 269 10.12 -20.13 -32.61
CA MET A 269 10.55 -18.73 -32.48
C MET A 269 10.98 -18.29 -31.07
N ARG A 270 10.48 -18.90 -29.99
CA ARG A 270 10.86 -18.48 -28.61
C ARG A 270 12.21 -19.03 -28.15
N ALA A 271 12.58 -20.23 -28.61
CA ALA A 271 13.89 -20.82 -28.33
C ALA A 271 15.03 -20.02 -29.01
N LEU A 272 14.79 -19.54 -30.24
CA LEU A 272 15.71 -18.65 -30.96
C LEU A 272 15.88 -17.30 -30.24
N GLY A 273 14.80 -16.67 -29.78
CA GLY A 273 14.89 -15.42 -29.00
C GLY A 273 15.64 -15.57 -27.67
N ALA A 274 15.52 -16.73 -27.00
CA ALA A 274 16.24 -17.03 -25.75
C ALA A 274 17.73 -17.34 -25.97
N LEU A 275 18.15 -17.74 -27.18
CA LEU A 275 19.58 -17.87 -27.53
C LEU A 275 20.25 -16.51 -27.74
N PHE A 276 19.49 -15.48 -28.16
CA PHE A 276 19.98 -14.11 -28.32
C PHE A 276 19.83 -13.24 -27.07
N SER A 277 18.97 -13.61 -26.11
CA SER A 277 18.88 -12.96 -24.81
C SER A 277 19.56 -13.82 -23.74
N PHE A 278 20.61 -13.33 -23.08
CA PHE A 278 21.36 -14.02 -22.02
C PHE A 278 20.53 -14.35 -20.74
N SER A 279 19.19 -14.33 -20.81
CA SER A 279 18.27 -14.64 -19.73
C SER A 279 17.35 -15.80 -20.12
N TRP A 280 17.48 -16.92 -19.40
CA TRP A 280 16.55 -18.05 -19.56
C TRP A 280 15.11 -17.64 -19.21
N PRO A 281 14.13 -17.97 -20.07
CA PRO A 281 12.72 -17.59 -19.90
C PRO A 281 12.05 -18.30 -18.72
N ALA A 282 11.09 -17.61 -18.11
CA ALA A 282 10.27 -18.10 -17.02
C ALA A 282 9.10 -18.91 -17.57
N TRP A 283 9.27 -20.22 -17.73
CA TRP A 283 8.27 -21.13 -18.30
C TRP A 283 7.43 -21.87 -17.26
N TRP A 284 7.47 -21.47 -15.99
CA TRP A 284 6.73 -22.15 -14.94
C TRP A 284 5.72 -21.20 -14.33
N ILE A 285 4.50 -21.69 -14.11
CA ILE A 285 3.54 -21.04 -13.25
C ILE A 285 3.57 -21.69 -11.88
N ARG A 286 3.54 -20.86 -10.83
CA ARG A 286 3.22 -21.30 -9.48
C ARG A 286 2.16 -20.38 -8.90
N GLY A 287 1.43 -20.86 -7.90
CA GLY A 287 0.50 -20.02 -7.20
C GLY A 287 -0.16 -20.69 -6.01
N TYR A 288 -0.85 -19.87 -5.24
CA TYR A 288 -1.64 -20.25 -4.09
C TYR A 288 -2.96 -19.52 -4.18
N VAL A 289 -4.04 -20.20 -3.86
CA VAL A 289 -5.36 -19.60 -3.65
C VAL A 289 -5.96 -20.14 -2.36
N TRP A 290 -6.47 -19.27 -1.52
CA TRP A 290 -7.08 -19.64 -0.25
C TRP A 290 -8.18 -18.66 0.13
N ALA A 291 -9.15 -19.15 0.91
CA ALA A 291 -10.15 -18.32 1.54
C ALA A 291 -9.74 -18.07 3.00
N CYS A 292 -9.90 -16.84 3.48
CA CYS A 292 -9.77 -16.49 4.88
C CYS A 292 -11.16 -16.16 5.43
N PRO A 293 -11.77 -17.05 6.23
CA PRO A 293 -13.09 -16.83 6.81
C PRO A 293 -13.16 -15.59 7.72
N GLN A 294 -12.11 -15.34 8.52
CA GLN A 294 -12.03 -14.22 9.47
C GLN A 294 -12.14 -12.88 8.76
N ALA A 295 -11.41 -12.71 7.65
CA ALA A 295 -11.46 -11.49 6.88
C ALA A 295 -12.62 -11.47 5.86
N ASN A 296 -13.33 -12.58 5.68
CA ASN A 296 -14.30 -12.82 4.60
C ASN A 296 -13.73 -12.48 3.21
N LYS A 297 -12.53 -12.99 2.92
CA LYS A 297 -11.74 -12.69 1.71
C LYS A 297 -11.23 -13.95 1.03
N ILE A 298 -11.09 -13.88 -0.30
CA ILE A 298 -10.31 -14.85 -1.08
C ILE A 298 -9.03 -14.16 -1.51
N PHE A 299 -7.89 -14.83 -1.38
CA PHE A 299 -6.61 -14.34 -1.84
C PHE A 299 -6.05 -15.30 -2.89
N ALA A 300 -5.36 -14.75 -3.89
CA ALA A 300 -4.56 -15.56 -4.78
C ALA A 300 -3.24 -14.89 -5.13
N ILE A 301 -2.15 -15.63 -5.01
CA ILE A 301 -0.84 -15.26 -5.50
C ILE A 301 -0.49 -16.19 -6.64
N THR A 302 -0.03 -15.62 -7.74
CA THR A 302 0.41 -16.39 -8.90
C THR A 302 1.67 -15.77 -9.49
N SER A 303 2.67 -16.58 -9.75
CA SER A 303 3.94 -16.17 -10.32
C SER A 303 4.17 -16.86 -11.65
N THR A 304 4.75 -16.15 -12.61
CA THR A 304 5.48 -16.77 -13.71
C THR A 304 6.96 -16.68 -13.39
N GLU A 305 7.62 -17.82 -13.28
CA GLU A 305 8.99 -17.90 -12.77
C GLU A 305 9.81 -19.03 -13.42
N ARG A 306 11.08 -19.14 -13.02
CA ARG A 306 11.95 -20.24 -13.46
C ARG A 306 11.66 -21.49 -12.64
N LYS A 307 11.98 -22.67 -13.17
CA LYS A 307 11.69 -23.96 -12.50
C LYS A 307 12.17 -24.04 -11.05
N ARG A 308 13.36 -23.48 -10.76
CA ARG A 308 14.00 -23.51 -9.44
C ARG A 308 13.67 -22.31 -8.56
N ASP A 309 13.00 -21.29 -9.09
CA ASP A 309 12.57 -20.14 -8.30
C ASP A 309 11.39 -20.57 -7.39
N GLN A 310 11.20 -19.85 -6.28
CA GLN A 310 10.14 -20.07 -5.29
C GLN A 310 9.44 -18.74 -4.96
N LEU A 311 9.18 -17.94 -5.98
CA LEU A 311 8.71 -16.58 -5.87
C LEU A 311 7.30 -16.50 -5.27
N ALA A 312 6.39 -17.37 -5.72
CA ALA A 312 5.04 -17.45 -5.13
C ALA A 312 5.12 -17.81 -3.65
N GLU A 313 5.92 -18.82 -3.29
CA GLU A 313 6.10 -19.24 -1.90
C GLU A 313 6.68 -18.12 -1.03
N GLN A 314 7.68 -17.39 -1.54
CA GLN A 314 8.29 -16.26 -0.83
C GLN A 314 7.31 -15.12 -0.60
N VAL A 315 6.45 -14.80 -1.57
CA VAL A 315 5.42 -13.76 -1.43
C VAL A 315 4.36 -14.22 -0.42
N VAL A 316 3.84 -15.42 -0.58
CA VAL A 316 2.79 -15.98 0.30
C VAL A 316 3.27 -16.07 1.75
N GLY A 317 4.51 -16.50 1.98
CA GLY A 317 5.10 -16.60 3.32
C GLY A 317 5.26 -15.25 4.04
N ARG A 318 5.12 -14.12 3.35
CA ARG A 318 5.13 -12.76 3.94
C ARG A 318 3.74 -12.18 4.13
N MET A 319 2.72 -12.76 3.50
CA MET A 319 1.37 -12.23 3.56
C MET A 319 0.68 -12.59 4.87
N ARG A 320 -0.06 -11.63 5.41
CA ARG A 320 -1.05 -11.86 6.48
C ARG A 320 -2.44 -11.63 5.91
N CYS A 321 -3.33 -12.60 6.10
CA CYS A 321 -4.70 -12.50 5.59
C CYS A 321 -5.68 -11.86 6.59
N HIS A 322 -5.38 -11.96 7.89
CA HIS A 322 -6.07 -11.31 9.01
C HIS A 322 -5.06 -11.09 10.14
N GLU A 323 -5.38 -10.21 11.09
CA GLU A 323 -4.58 -10.11 12.32
C GLU A 323 -4.76 -11.38 13.15
N ALA A 324 -3.66 -11.93 13.66
CA ALA A 324 -3.75 -13.04 14.59
C ALA A 324 -4.42 -12.51 15.86
N SER A 325 -5.68 -12.91 16.10
CA SER A 325 -6.37 -12.67 17.36
C SER A 325 -5.43 -13.12 18.47
N GLY A 326 -4.97 -12.17 19.29
CA GLY A 326 -3.91 -12.42 20.26
C GLY A 326 -4.20 -13.68 21.06
N ALA A 327 -3.23 -14.59 21.10
CA ALA A 327 -3.09 -15.46 22.24
C ALA A 327 -2.99 -14.52 23.46
N GLN A 328 -4.08 -14.40 24.22
CA GLN A 328 -4.02 -13.95 25.59
C GLN A 328 -3.16 -14.98 26.32
N SER A 329 -1.85 -14.75 26.36
CA SER A 329 -0.97 -15.39 27.33
C SER A 329 -1.41 -14.86 28.69
N CYS A 330 -1.99 -15.77 29.48
CA CYS A 330 -2.35 -15.58 30.88
C CYS A 330 -1.23 -14.97 31.72
#